data_AF-A0A6L9Z8H2-F1
#
_entry.id   AF-A0A6L9Z8H2-F1
#
_cell.length_a   1.000
_cell.length_b   1.000
_cell.length_c   1.000
_cell.angle_alpha   90.00
_cell.angle_beta   90.00
_cell.angle_gamma   90.00
#
_symmetry.space_group_name_H-M   'P 1'
#
loop_
_entity.id
_entity.type
_entity.pdbx_description
1 polymer ?
#
loop_
_entity_poly.entity_id
_entity_poly.type
_entity_poly.pdbx_seq_one_letter_code
_entity_poly.pdbx_strand_id
1 'polypeptide(L)'
;KYHVNAGYGGGYIKQHTDGYWNERSNVPLIIVFLSISNPNREPTGFIPVDAIFRIPSPNSPVYDDWRAVFDDLIPAGKSPEQFVQWVVDQATQPQFSFVMGVLGGDAKRGVYETPLLEKDPNYGGYLFRAKSTFQSSNPDAAPVVEFTNRMIEFLGSQKVADTYLEVSLSPGEIYLALNGAGLSIDANPDYEADGYAYPVKGAATIHGRGKLAASDGKIDRTLARGNSLKGQERTFYAPDDGADLLLEELKKCSSDPKLALLDRNSFFPDKGIVSKLLQEGIRGNQLKR
;
A
#
# COMPACT_ATOMS: atom_id res chain seq x y z
N LYS A 1 -31.06 0.83 12.31
CA LYS A 1 -30.36 -0.16 11.44
C LYS A 1 -29.21 0.57 10.76
N TYR A 2 -27.98 0.37 11.20
CA TYR A 2 -26.81 0.92 10.51
C TYR A 2 -26.62 0.12 9.22
N HIS A 3 -26.94 0.73 8.08
CA HIS A 3 -26.57 0.20 6.78
C HIS A 3 -25.08 0.45 6.57
N VAL A 4 -24.22 -0.47 7.02
CA VAL A 4 -22.80 -0.47 6.68
C VAL A 4 -22.65 -1.09 5.29
N ASN A 5 -23.11 -0.37 4.26
CA ASN A 5 -22.86 -0.70 2.85
C ASN A 5 -21.62 0.05 2.35
N ALA A 6 -20.53 0.04 3.13
CA ALA A 6 -19.23 0.55 2.73
C ALA A 6 -18.25 -0.62 2.52
N GLY A 7 -18.70 -1.66 1.81
CA GLY A 7 -17.81 -2.72 1.34
C GLY A 7 -17.44 -2.45 -0.11
N TYR A 8 -16.14 -2.43 -0.42
CA TYR A 8 -15.69 -2.67 -1.78
C TYR A 8 -16.13 -4.11 -2.12
N GLY A 9 -17.26 -4.26 -2.82
CA GLY A 9 -17.89 -5.57 -3.14
C GLY A 9 -16.91 -6.57 -3.78
N GLY A 10 -17.34 -7.78 -4.15
CA GLY A 10 -16.43 -8.88 -4.55
C GLY A 10 -15.55 -8.69 -5.81
N GLY A 11 -15.56 -7.51 -6.42
CA GLY A 11 -14.73 -7.20 -7.58
C GLY A 11 -13.23 -7.13 -7.26
N TYR A 12 -12.42 -7.08 -8.31
CA TYR A 12 -10.98 -6.86 -8.18
C TYR A 12 -10.70 -5.45 -7.62
N ILE A 13 -9.77 -5.35 -6.67
CA ILE A 13 -9.27 -4.07 -6.16
C ILE A 13 -7.82 -3.94 -6.60
N LYS A 14 -7.56 -2.99 -7.49
CA LYS A 14 -6.21 -2.65 -7.95
C LYS A 14 -5.32 -2.20 -6.78
N GLN A 15 -4.03 -2.41 -6.97
CA GLN A 15 -2.99 -1.99 -6.03
C GLN A 15 -3.05 -0.48 -5.78
N HIS A 16 -3.05 -0.08 -4.51
CA HIS A 16 -3.16 1.31 -4.08
C HIS A 16 -2.57 1.52 -2.67
N THR A 17 -2.42 2.78 -2.29
CA THR A 17 -2.23 3.20 -0.90
C THR A 17 -3.51 3.80 -0.37
N ASP A 18 -3.86 3.51 0.87
CA ASP A 18 -5.02 4.11 1.49
C ASP A 18 -4.87 5.61 1.73
N GLY A 19 -5.98 6.34 1.64
CA GLY A 19 -5.98 7.79 1.86
C GLY A 19 -5.12 8.59 0.89
N TYR A 20 -4.81 8.06 -0.30
CA TYR A 20 -4.00 8.73 -1.34
C TYR A 20 -4.53 10.13 -1.72
N TRP A 21 -5.82 10.40 -1.47
CA TRP A 21 -6.53 11.64 -1.78
C TRP A 21 -6.66 12.59 -0.57
N ASN A 22 -6.13 12.22 0.60
CA ASN A 22 -6.18 13.05 1.79
C ASN A 22 -5.05 14.09 1.75
N GLU A 23 -5.29 15.24 2.38
CA GLU A 23 -4.21 16.19 2.68
C GLU A 23 -3.09 15.51 3.48
N ARG A 24 -1.86 16.00 3.33
CA ARG A 24 -0.64 15.42 3.90
C ARG A 24 -0.73 15.05 5.38
N SER A 25 -1.53 15.78 6.17
CA SER A 25 -1.73 15.49 7.59
C SER A 25 -2.63 14.30 7.90
N ASN A 26 -3.27 13.71 6.90
CA ASN A 26 -4.32 12.71 7.08
C ASN A 26 -4.11 11.47 6.20
N VAL A 27 -2.92 11.30 5.60
CA VAL A 27 -2.57 10.06 4.91
C VAL A 27 -2.27 8.98 5.97
N PRO A 28 -2.92 7.81 5.90
CA PRO A 28 -2.60 6.68 6.77
C PRO A 28 -1.15 6.24 6.58
N LEU A 29 -0.40 6.08 7.66
CA LEU A 29 0.98 5.57 7.60
C LEU A 29 1.02 4.05 7.71
N ILE A 30 0.15 3.49 8.55
CA ILE A 30 0.03 2.06 8.80
C ILE A 30 -1.43 1.67 8.58
N ILE A 31 -1.62 0.57 7.87
CA ILE A 31 -2.89 -0.12 7.75
C ILE A 31 -2.90 -1.33 8.68
N VAL A 32 -4.02 -1.50 9.38
CA VAL A 32 -4.29 -2.64 10.25
C VAL A 32 -5.47 -3.38 9.67
N PHE A 33 -5.32 -4.68 9.42
CA PHE A 33 -6.42 -5.53 8.97
C PHE A 33 -6.53 -6.75 9.86
N LEU A 34 -7.73 -6.96 10.42
CA LEU A 34 -8.11 -8.17 11.15
C LEU A 34 -9.07 -8.98 10.30
N SER A 35 -8.81 -10.29 10.19
CA SER A 35 -9.79 -11.21 9.62
C SER A 35 -10.81 -11.66 10.66
N ILE A 36 -12.08 -11.36 10.42
CA ILE A 36 -13.22 -11.82 11.24
C ILE A 36 -13.77 -13.12 10.67
N SER A 37 -14.01 -13.16 9.35
CA SER A 37 -14.33 -14.37 8.58
C SER A 37 -13.58 -14.34 7.24
N ASN A 38 -12.97 -15.47 6.86
CA ASN A 38 -12.30 -15.65 5.56
C ASN A 38 -12.21 -17.15 5.21
N PRO A 39 -13.35 -17.83 5.00
CA PRO A 39 -13.42 -19.28 4.79
C PRO A 39 -12.61 -19.73 3.57
N ASN A 40 -12.54 -18.89 2.53
CA ASN A 40 -11.79 -19.17 1.30
C ASN A 40 -10.31 -18.73 1.36
N ARG A 41 -9.85 -18.22 2.51
CA ARG A 41 -8.47 -17.73 2.71
C ARG A 41 -8.00 -16.77 1.61
N GLU A 42 -8.88 -15.88 1.17
CA GLU A 42 -8.62 -14.99 0.04
C GLU A 42 -7.49 -14.01 0.40
N PRO A 43 -6.39 -13.99 -0.37
CA PRO A 43 -5.20 -13.23 -0.04
C PRO A 43 -5.41 -11.73 -0.26
N THR A 44 -4.62 -10.94 0.47
CA THR A 44 -4.30 -9.56 0.10
C THR A 44 -2.92 -9.56 -0.54
N GLY A 45 -2.80 -8.96 -1.73
CA GLY A 45 -1.53 -8.87 -2.44
C GLY A 45 -0.82 -7.57 -2.12
N PHE A 46 0.47 -7.63 -1.88
CA PHE A 46 1.33 -6.48 -1.58
C PHE A 46 2.48 -6.38 -2.56
N ILE A 47 2.84 -5.14 -2.88
CA ILE A 47 4.04 -4.82 -3.66
C ILE A 47 4.87 -3.83 -2.84
N PRO A 48 6.15 -4.13 -2.54
CA PRO A 48 7.10 -3.16 -2.02
C PRO A 48 7.25 -1.98 -2.98
N VAL A 49 7.20 -0.75 -2.47
CA VAL A 49 7.26 0.45 -3.33
C VAL A 49 8.62 0.61 -3.99
N ASP A 50 9.70 0.24 -3.31
CA ASP A 50 11.05 0.27 -3.87
C ASP A 50 11.17 -0.58 -5.15
N ALA A 51 10.44 -1.70 -5.24
CA ALA A 51 10.40 -2.55 -6.42
C ALA A 51 9.82 -1.86 -7.67
N ILE A 52 9.02 -0.80 -7.52
CA ILE A 52 8.51 0.00 -8.64
C ILE A 52 9.64 0.77 -9.33
N PHE A 53 10.62 1.22 -8.55
CA PHE A 53 11.72 2.08 -9.02
C PHE A 53 13.06 1.35 -9.11
N ARG A 54 13.14 0.09 -8.69
CA ARG A 54 14.38 -0.69 -8.76
C ARG A 54 14.79 -0.94 -10.21
N ILE A 55 16.09 -0.91 -10.44
CA ILE A 55 16.70 -1.13 -11.75
C ILE A 55 17.51 -2.44 -11.66
N PRO A 56 17.10 -3.52 -12.35
CA PRO A 56 17.92 -4.72 -12.47
C PRO A 56 19.25 -4.41 -13.18
N SER A 57 20.31 -5.14 -12.84
CA SER A 57 21.54 -5.17 -13.62
C SER A 57 21.23 -5.60 -15.06
N PRO A 58 21.92 -5.04 -16.08
CA PRO A 58 21.78 -5.49 -17.47
C PRO A 58 22.02 -6.99 -17.69
N ASN A 59 22.72 -7.67 -16.77
CA ASN A 59 22.97 -9.11 -16.84
C ASN A 59 21.88 -9.95 -16.15
N SER A 60 20.86 -9.33 -15.56
CA SER A 60 19.78 -10.02 -14.86
C SER A 60 18.82 -10.69 -15.85
N PRO A 61 18.34 -11.92 -15.59
CA PRO A 61 17.40 -12.61 -16.48
C PRO A 61 16.05 -11.89 -16.63
N VAL A 62 15.72 -10.96 -15.73
CA VAL A 62 14.48 -10.17 -15.79
C VAL A 62 14.67 -8.78 -16.41
N TYR A 63 15.90 -8.41 -16.82
CA TYR A 63 16.21 -7.07 -17.29
C TYR A 63 15.43 -6.69 -18.56
N ASP A 64 15.40 -7.56 -19.56
CA ASP A 64 14.72 -7.28 -20.83
C ASP A 64 13.20 -7.17 -20.65
N ASP A 65 12.61 -8.08 -19.86
CA ASP A 65 11.19 -8.04 -19.51
C ASP A 65 10.84 -6.78 -18.72
N TRP A 66 11.67 -6.39 -17.76
CA TRP A 66 11.52 -5.16 -16.98
C TRP A 66 11.58 -3.92 -17.88
N ARG A 67 12.61 -3.83 -18.73
CA ARG A 67 12.81 -2.69 -19.63
C ARG A 67 11.66 -2.56 -20.62
N ALA A 68 11.17 -3.67 -21.17
CA ALA A 68 10.09 -3.70 -22.16
C ALA A 68 8.77 -3.08 -21.64
N VAL A 69 8.59 -2.97 -20.31
CA VAL A 69 7.41 -2.34 -19.69
C VAL A 69 7.31 -0.85 -20.05
N PHE A 70 8.44 -0.16 -20.20
CA PHE A 70 8.48 1.31 -20.32
C PHE A 70 9.45 1.83 -21.40
N ASP A 71 10.03 0.97 -22.24
CA ASP A 71 11.02 1.37 -23.26
C ASP A 71 10.47 2.44 -24.22
N ASP A 72 9.18 2.40 -24.55
CA ASP A 72 8.48 3.40 -25.38
C ASP A 72 8.33 4.77 -24.69
N LEU A 73 8.49 4.83 -23.37
CA LEU A 73 8.40 6.07 -22.59
C LEU A 73 9.75 6.79 -22.48
N ILE A 74 10.85 6.12 -22.84
CA ILE A 74 12.21 6.66 -22.69
C ILE A 74 12.48 7.70 -23.78
N PRO A 75 12.84 8.95 -23.42
CA PRO A 75 13.25 9.94 -24.39
C PRO A 75 14.49 9.50 -25.18
N ALA A 76 14.56 9.87 -26.46
CA ALA A 76 15.68 9.54 -27.33
C ALA A 76 17.03 9.96 -26.71
N GLY A 77 17.99 9.04 -26.70
CA GLY A 77 19.34 9.27 -26.16
C GLY A 77 19.47 9.12 -24.64
N LYS A 78 18.41 8.74 -23.92
CA LYS A 78 18.49 8.37 -22.49
C LYS A 78 18.58 6.85 -22.31
N SER A 79 19.34 6.43 -21.30
CA SER A 79 19.33 5.05 -20.80
C SER A 79 18.12 4.78 -19.90
N PRO A 80 17.71 3.52 -19.70
CA PRO A 80 16.69 3.15 -18.71
C PRO A 80 16.97 3.70 -17.31
N GLU A 81 18.22 3.65 -16.88
CA GLU A 81 18.69 4.17 -15.58
C GLU A 81 18.42 5.68 -15.47
N GLN A 82 18.81 6.44 -16.49
CA GLN A 82 18.58 7.89 -16.54
C GLN A 82 17.08 8.23 -16.60
N PHE A 83 16.28 7.38 -17.26
CA PHE A 83 14.83 7.55 -17.30
C PHE A 83 14.21 7.32 -15.93
N VAL A 84 14.55 6.21 -15.26
CA VAL A 84 14.01 5.90 -13.92
C VAL A 84 14.43 6.96 -12.90
N GLN A 85 15.68 7.44 -12.94
CA GLN A 85 16.10 8.55 -12.07
C GLN A 85 15.27 9.81 -12.34
N TRP A 86 15.07 10.18 -13.61
CA TRP A 86 14.20 11.30 -13.97
C TRP A 86 12.75 11.10 -13.49
N VAL A 87 12.21 9.88 -13.57
CA VAL A 87 10.88 9.55 -13.03
C VAL A 87 10.82 9.82 -11.53
N VAL A 88 11.83 9.40 -10.76
CA VAL A 88 11.91 9.66 -9.32
C VAL A 88 11.97 11.16 -9.04
N ASP A 89 12.79 11.91 -9.77
CA ASP A 89 12.88 13.37 -9.62
C ASP A 89 11.53 14.05 -9.88
N GLN A 90 10.83 13.65 -10.95
CA GLN A 90 9.50 14.18 -11.29
C GLN A 90 8.43 13.75 -10.28
N ALA A 91 8.53 12.55 -9.73
CA ALA A 91 7.61 12.04 -8.73
C ALA A 91 7.63 12.86 -7.43
N THR A 92 8.74 13.56 -7.14
CA THR A 92 8.83 14.45 -5.96
C THR A 92 8.18 15.83 -6.16
N GLN A 93 7.81 16.20 -7.39
CA GLN A 93 7.24 17.50 -7.69
C GLN A 93 5.73 17.54 -7.41
N PRO A 94 5.20 18.67 -6.90
CA PRO A 94 3.77 18.85 -6.63
C PRO A 94 2.98 19.03 -7.93
N GLN A 95 2.77 17.95 -8.69
CA GLN A 95 2.14 18.02 -10.02
C GLN A 95 1.05 16.97 -10.26
N PHE A 96 0.81 16.05 -9.32
CA PHE A 96 -0.15 14.96 -9.49
C PHE A 96 -1.47 15.24 -8.76
N SER A 97 -2.58 14.82 -9.36
CA SER A 97 -3.92 14.96 -8.79
C SER A 97 -4.49 13.59 -8.42
N PHE A 98 -4.96 13.50 -7.19
CA PHE A 98 -5.46 12.30 -6.55
C PHE A 98 -6.89 12.51 -6.07
N VAL A 99 -7.85 11.98 -6.82
CA VAL A 99 -9.28 12.18 -6.56
C VAL A 99 -9.89 10.86 -6.06
N MET A 100 -10.49 10.90 -4.88
CA MET A 100 -11.44 9.87 -4.46
C MET A 100 -12.65 10.00 -5.40
N GLY A 101 -13.10 8.89 -5.99
CA GLY A 101 -14.25 8.91 -6.90
C GLY A 101 -15.51 9.53 -6.27
N VAL A 102 -16.61 9.54 -7.01
CA VAL A 102 -17.87 10.16 -6.55
C VAL A 102 -18.36 9.47 -5.26
N LEU A 103 -18.33 10.20 -4.14
CA LEU A 103 -18.90 9.77 -2.88
C LEU A 103 -20.36 10.25 -2.82
N GLY A 104 -21.29 9.51 -3.40
CA GLY A 104 -22.74 9.75 -3.29
C GLY A 104 -23.22 11.22 -3.36
N GLY A 105 -23.74 11.65 -4.50
CA GLY A 105 -23.98 13.07 -4.82
C GLY A 105 -22.80 13.67 -5.60
N ASP A 106 -22.82 14.95 -5.94
CA ASP A 106 -21.79 15.58 -6.79
C ASP A 106 -20.46 15.89 -6.08
N ALA A 107 -20.33 15.52 -4.80
CA ALA A 107 -19.14 15.80 -4.00
C ALA A 107 -17.96 14.90 -4.41
N LYS A 108 -16.92 15.52 -4.99
CA LYS A 108 -15.60 14.91 -5.20
C LYS A 108 -14.67 15.32 -4.07
N ARG A 109 -13.93 14.37 -3.49
CA ARG A 109 -12.84 14.66 -2.54
C ARG A 109 -11.51 14.34 -3.23
N GLY A 110 -10.54 15.23 -3.12
CA GLY A 110 -9.23 15.00 -3.73
C GLY A 110 -8.20 16.04 -3.31
N VAL A 111 -6.94 15.70 -3.55
CA VAL A 111 -5.82 16.64 -3.52
C VAL A 111 -5.31 16.84 -4.94
N TYR A 112 -4.89 18.06 -5.23
CA TYR A 112 -4.36 18.48 -6.51
C TYR A 112 -2.91 18.90 -6.33
N GLU A 113 -2.13 18.81 -7.41
CA GLU A 113 -0.74 19.28 -7.42
C GLU A 113 0.07 18.76 -6.22
N THR A 114 -0.04 17.46 -5.97
CA THR A 114 0.64 16.75 -4.88
C THR A 114 1.75 15.88 -5.44
N PRO A 115 2.89 15.72 -4.75
CA PRO A 115 3.90 14.75 -5.16
C PRO A 115 3.40 13.31 -5.13
N LEU A 116 3.91 12.49 -6.03
CA LEU A 116 3.74 11.04 -5.99
C LEU A 116 4.63 10.43 -4.88
N LEU A 117 5.87 10.94 -4.78
CA LEU A 117 6.82 10.70 -3.68
C LEU A 117 6.91 11.96 -2.83
N GLU A 118 6.07 12.04 -1.81
CA GLU A 118 5.93 13.21 -0.95
C GLU A 118 6.83 13.09 0.29
N LYS A 119 7.68 14.07 0.56
CA LYS A 119 8.54 14.05 1.76
C LYS A 119 7.70 13.90 3.04
N ASP A 120 8.08 13.02 3.96
CA ASP A 120 7.47 12.92 5.29
C ASP A 120 8.13 13.95 6.23
N PRO A 121 7.38 14.95 6.75
CA PRO A 121 7.95 15.98 7.61
C PRO A 121 8.19 15.50 9.06
N ASN A 122 7.66 14.34 9.46
CA ASN A 122 7.63 13.89 10.86
C ASN A 122 8.60 12.73 11.12
N TYR A 123 8.67 11.75 10.22
CA TYR A 123 9.52 10.57 10.38
C TYR A 123 10.84 10.64 9.61
N GLY A 124 11.02 11.69 8.82
CA GLY A 124 12.05 11.71 7.78
C GLY A 124 11.68 10.77 6.64
N GLY A 125 12.30 10.98 5.47
CA GLY A 125 12.03 10.15 4.29
C GLY A 125 10.83 10.62 3.46
N TYR A 126 10.15 9.68 2.80
CA TYR A 126 9.10 9.91 1.79
C TYR A 126 7.90 8.97 1.97
N LEU A 127 6.76 9.44 1.49
CA LEU A 127 5.48 8.75 1.35
C LEU A 127 5.19 8.55 -0.14
N PHE A 128 4.71 7.38 -0.53
CA PHE A 128 4.25 7.08 -1.87
C PHE A 128 2.73 7.09 -1.93
N ARG A 129 2.15 7.77 -2.91
CA ARG A 129 0.69 7.85 -3.13
C ARG A 129 0.29 7.07 -4.37
N ALA A 130 -0.31 5.90 -4.20
CA ALA A 130 -0.72 5.07 -5.33
C ALA A 130 -2.25 5.03 -5.49
N LYS A 131 -2.68 5.32 -6.72
CA LYS A 131 -4.00 4.92 -7.24
C LYS A 131 -3.87 4.73 -8.74
N SER A 132 -4.36 3.65 -9.31
CA SER A 132 -4.26 3.37 -10.75
C SER A 132 -4.91 4.39 -11.71
N THR A 133 -5.53 5.46 -11.21
CA THR A 133 -6.26 6.46 -12.02
C THR A 133 -5.90 7.90 -11.64
N PHE A 134 -4.70 8.12 -11.09
CA PHE A 134 -4.19 9.47 -10.86
C PHE A 134 -3.74 10.12 -12.18
N GLN A 135 -3.62 11.44 -12.18
CA GLN A 135 -3.24 12.22 -13.37
C GLN A 135 -2.20 13.27 -13.01
N SER A 136 -1.43 13.73 -14.00
CA SER A 136 -0.53 14.87 -13.86
C SER A 136 -1.17 16.13 -14.43
N SER A 137 -0.99 17.25 -13.75
CA SER A 137 -1.29 18.60 -14.25
C SER A 137 -0.23 19.10 -15.25
N ASN A 138 0.99 18.57 -15.16
CA ASN A 138 2.08 18.81 -16.09
C ASN A 138 2.09 17.72 -17.18
N PRO A 139 1.87 18.06 -18.47
CA PRO A 139 1.93 17.11 -19.57
C PRO A 139 3.27 16.38 -19.69
N ASP A 140 4.38 17.04 -19.34
CA ASP A 140 5.72 16.46 -19.42
C ASP A 140 5.95 15.34 -18.39
N ALA A 141 5.10 15.26 -17.36
CA ALA A 141 5.10 14.20 -16.35
C ALA A 141 4.07 13.09 -16.63
N ALA A 142 3.40 13.10 -17.79
CA ALA A 142 2.56 11.98 -18.21
C ALA A 142 3.31 10.62 -18.26
N PRO A 143 4.58 10.55 -18.70
CA PRO A 143 5.36 9.31 -18.66
C PRO A 143 5.53 8.74 -17.24
N VAL A 144 5.53 9.58 -16.19
CA VAL A 144 5.62 9.14 -14.78
C VAL A 144 4.38 8.34 -14.37
N VAL A 145 3.20 8.84 -14.78
CA VAL A 145 1.91 8.17 -14.49
C VAL A 145 1.87 6.80 -15.17
N GLU A 146 2.25 6.77 -16.45
CA GLU A 146 2.22 5.55 -17.25
C GLU A 146 3.25 4.53 -16.76
N PHE A 147 4.50 4.96 -16.53
CA PHE A 147 5.55 4.13 -15.93
C PHE A 147 5.07 3.49 -14.62
N THR A 148 4.54 4.30 -13.69
CA THR A 148 4.11 3.82 -12.38
C THR A 148 3.00 2.76 -12.50
N ASN A 149 1.98 3.02 -13.34
CA ASN A 149 0.88 2.08 -13.52
C ASN A 149 1.34 0.77 -14.17
N ARG A 150 2.17 0.84 -15.22
CA ARG A 150 2.68 -0.34 -15.92
C ARG A 150 3.62 -1.15 -15.03
N MET A 151 4.47 -0.51 -14.23
CA MET A 151 5.32 -1.19 -13.27
C MET A 151 4.52 -1.91 -12.18
N ILE A 152 3.48 -1.26 -11.63
CA ILE A 152 2.59 -1.90 -10.65
C ILE A 152 1.89 -3.14 -11.25
N GLU A 153 1.44 -3.06 -12.50
CA GLU A 153 0.83 -4.19 -13.21
C GLU A 153 1.84 -5.31 -13.49
N PHE A 154 3.04 -4.96 -13.98
CA PHE A 154 4.12 -5.90 -14.21
C PHE A 154 4.50 -6.66 -12.93
N LEU A 155 4.72 -5.95 -11.83
CA LEU A 155 5.07 -6.53 -10.53
C LEU A 155 3.91 -7.34 -9.93
N GLY A 156 2.66 -6.91 -10.15
CA GLY A 156 1.46 -7.63 -9.71
C GLY A 156 1.14 -8.90 -10.51
N SER A 157 1.75 -9.08 -11.69
CA SER A 157 1.48 -10.21 -12.59
C SER A 157 2.17 -11.54 -12.20
N GLN A 158 2.84 -11.59 -11.05
CA GLN A 158 3.58 -12.75 -10.51
C GLN A 158 4.74 -13.25 -11.39
N LYS A 159 5.08 -12.55 -12.48
CA LYS A 159 6.19 -12.91 -13.38
C LYS A 159 7.58 -12.63 -12.80
N VAL A 160 7.65 -11.77 -11.78
CA VAL A 160 8.89 -11.47 -11.07
C VAL A 160 8.80 -12.13 -9.72
N ALA A 161 9.58 -13.21 -9.53
CA ALA A 161 9.69 -13.86 -8.23
C ALA A 161 10.08 -12.82 -7.16
N ASP A 162 9.51 -12.98 -5.96
CA ASP A 162 9.87 -12.24 -4.74
C ASP A 162 9.42 -10.76 -4.62
N THR A 163 8.67 -10.20 -5.58
CA THR A 163 8.13 -8.82 -5.44
C THR A 163 6.66 -8.71 -5.07
N TYR A 164 5.90 -9.77 -5.28
CA TYR A 164 4.47 -9.78 -4.97
C TYR A 164 4.22 -10.75 -3.82
N LEU A 165 3.83 -10.19 -2.67
CA LEU A 165 3.55 -10.97 -1.47
C LEU A 165 2.05 -11.16 -1.31
N GLU A 166 1.60 -12.41 -1.24
CA GLU A 166 0.23 -12.74 -0.88
C GLU A 166 0.13 -13.10 0.60
N VAL A 167 -0.69 -12.34 1.33
CA VAL A 167 -1.00 -12.61 2.73
C VAL A 167 -2.45 -13.03 2.87
N SER A 168 -2.65 -14.31 3.18
CA SER A 168 -3.95 -14.87 3.55
C SER A 168 -4.09 -14.93 5.06
N LEU A 169 -5.02 -14.16 5.61
CA LEU A 169 -5.39 -14.22 7.02
C LEU A 169 -6.46 -15.28 7.25
N SER A 170 -6.25 -16.11 8.26
CA SER A 170 -7.28 -16.91 8.92
C SER A 170 -8.08 -16.01 9.88
N PRO A 171 -9.32 -16.38 10.22
CA PRO A 171 -10.07 -15.68 11.27
C PRO A 171 -9.26 -15.52 12.56
N GLY A 172 -9.32 -14.32 13.15
CA GLY A 172 -8.54 -13.91 14.30
C GLY A 172 -7.13 -13.40 13.99
N GLU A 173 -6.60 -13.59 12.78
CA GLU A 173 -5.26 -13.10 12.42
C GLU A 173 -5.28 -11.64 11.98
N ILE A 174 -4.17 -10.94 12.27
CA ILE A 174 -3.96 -9.53 11.96
C ILE A 174 -2.71 -9.39 11.10
N TYR A 175 -2.77 -8.53 10.08
CA TYR A 175 -1.56 -7.97 9.49
C TYR A 175 -1.49 -6.46 9.69
N LEU A 176 -0.25 -6.00 9.73
CA LEU A 176 0.15 -4.60 9.74
C LEU A 176 1.05 -4.37 8.53
N ALA A 177 0.81 -3.30 7.79
CA ALA A 177 1.66 -2.92 6.65
C ALA A 177 1.85 -1.41 6.58
N LEU A 178 3.03 -0.99 6.13
CA LEU A 178 3.31 0.41 5.84
C LEU A 178 2.61 0.83 4.55
N ASN A 179 1.77 1.85 4.65
CA ASN A 179 0.95 2.35 3.56
C ASN A 179 1.69 3.44 2.79
N GLY A 180 2.56 3.04 1.88
CA GLY A 180 3.42 3.95 1.12
C GLY A 180 4.48 4.68 1.94
N ALA A 181 4.56 4.49 3.25
CA ALA A 181 5.40 5.28 4.15
C ALA A 181 6.77 4.63 4.49
N GLY A 182 7.75 5.45 4.84
CA GLY A 182 9.07 4.99 5.30
C GLY A 182 10.09 4.80 4.18
N LEU A 183 10.02 5.63 3.13
CA LEU A 183 10.92 5.59 1.98
C LEU A 183 12.11 6.54 2.14
N SER A 184 13.23 6.21 1.50
CA SER A 184 14.35 7.11 1.23
C SER A 184 14.55 7.21 -0.27
N ILE A 185 14.81 8.42 -0.76
CA ILE A 185 15.28 8.71 -2.12
C ILE A 185 16.80 8.90 -2.06
N ASP A 186 17.49 8.75 -3.19
CA ASP A 186 18.95 8.89 -3.34
C ASP A 186 19.75 7.85 -2.54
N ALA A 187 19.22 6.64 -2.42
CA ALA A 187 20.03 5.56 -1.87
C ALA A 187 21.15 5.22 -2.88
N ASN A 188 22.40 5.27 -2.38
CA ASN A 188 23.62 5.11 -3.17
C ASN A 188 23.47 4.00 -4.25
N PRO A 189 23.58 4.32 -5.55
CA PRO A 189 23.30 3.40 -6.66
C PRO A 189 24.43 2.40 -6.91
N ASP A 190 25.33 2.21 -5.94
CA ASP A 190 26.29 1.11 -5.97
C ASP A 190 25.50 -0.20 -6.16
N TYR A 191 25.67 -0.81 -7.34
CA TYR A 191 25.17 -2.13 -7.72
C TYR A 191 25.87 -3.21 -6.86
N GLU A 192 25.79 -3.11 -5.54
CA GLU A 192 26.72 -3.81 -4.65
C GLU A 192 26.07 -4.79 -3.67
N ALA A 193 24.75 -5.01 -3.79
CA ALA A 193 24.10 -6.19 -3.26
C ALA A 193 23.02 -6.67 -4.23
N ASP A 194 23.05 -7.96 -4.56
CA ASP A 194 21.98 -8.69 -5.26
C ASP A 194 21.69 -8.32 -6.73
N GLY A 195 22.50 -7.47 -7.37
CA GLY A 195 22.41 -7.19 -8.81
C GLY A 195 21.29 -6.20 -9.21
N TYR A 196 20.90 -5.30 -8.30
CA TYR A 196 19.91 -4.25 -8.53
C TYR A 196 20.40 -2.89 -8.00
N ALA A 197 19.98 -1.79 -8.65
CA ALA A 197 20.06 -0.44 -8.12
C ALA A 197 18.69 0.01 -7.60
N TYR A 198 18.68 0.78 -6.51
CA TYR A 198 17.46 1.18 -5.81
C TYR A 198 17.43 2.69 -5.59
N PRO A 199 16.98 3.48 -6.59
CA PRO A 199 16.79 4.93 -6.46
C PRO A 199 15.85 5.33 -5.31
N VAL A 200 14.93 4.41 -4.98
CA VAL A 200 14.04 4.47 -3.81
C VAL A 200 14.29 3.21 -2.98
N LYS A 201 14.45 3.35 -1.66
CA LYS A 201 14.56 2.24 -0.69
C LYS A 201 13.58 2.42 0.45
N GLY A 202 13.19 1.33 1.08
CA GLY A 202 12.41 1.35 2.31
C GLY A 202 11.32 0.29 2.30
N ALA A 203 10.67 0.14 3.44
CA ALA A 203 9.75 -0.97 3.68
C ALA A 203 8.28 -0.62 3.33
N ALA A 204 8.06 0.48 2.62
CA ALA A 204 6.74 0.92 2.19
C ALA A 204 6.09 -0.09 1.24
N THR A 205 4.77 -0.26 1.35
CA THR A 205 4.02 -1.15 0.45
C THR A 205 2.79 -0.48 -0.13
N ILE A 206 2.36 -0.98 -1.28
CA ILE A 206 1.00 -0.82 -1.80
C ILE A 206 0.28 -2.16 -1.69
N HIS A 207 -1.04 -2.13 -1.61
CA HIS A 207 -1.84 -3.33 -1.43
C HIS A 207 -3.11 -3.34 -2.30
N GLY A 208 -3.57 -4.54 -2.57
CA GLY A 208 -4.67 -4.82 -3.47
C GLY A 208 -5.29 -6.17 -3.17
N ARG A 209 -6.35 -6.50 -3.89
CA ARG A 209 -7.11 -7.73 -3.64
C ARG A 209 -7.61 -8.31 -4.95
N GLY A 210 -7.42 -9.61 -5.10
CA GLY A 210 -8.06 -10.41 -6.14
C GLY A 210 -9.60 -10.28 -6.13
N LYS A 211 -10.22 -10.81 -7.19
CA LYS A 211 -11.67 -11.01 -7.21
C LYS A 211 -12.03 -12.08 -6.17
N LEU A 212 -13.07 -11.82 -5.38
CA LEU A 212 -13.51 -12.76 -4.35
C LEU A 212 -14.33 -13.90 -4.96
N ALA A 213 -14.10 -15.11 -4.47
CA ALA A 213 -14.87 -16.30 -4.78
C ALA A 213 -16.23 -16.22 -4.06
N ALA A 214 -17.31 -16.37 -4.83
CA ALA A 214 -18.65 -16.52 -4.26
C ALA A 214 -18.87 -18.00 -3.88
N SER A 215 -19.26 -18.26 -2.64
CA SER A 215 -19.79 -19.55 -2.20
C SER A 215 -21.32 -19.45 -2.17
N ASP A 216 -22.01 -20.33 -2.88
CA ASP A 216 -23.49 -20.34 -2.97
C ASP A 216 -24.10 -18.98 -3.36
N GLY A 217 -23.42 -18.26 -4.26
CA GLY A 217 -23.85 -16.94 -4.74
C GLY A 217 -23.63 -15.79 -3.74
N LYS A 218 -22.97 -16.04 -2.59
CA LYS A 218 -22.63 -15.03 -1.60
C LYS A 218 -21.13 -14.94 -1.36
N ILE A 219 -20.66 -13.76 -1.02
CA ILE A 219 -19.29 -13.53 -0.55
C ILE A 219 -19.35 -13.57 0.97
N ASP A 220 -18.70 -14.55 1.57
CA ASP A 220 -18.57 -14.66 3.02
C ASP A 220 -17.13 -14.30 3.40
N ARG A 221 -16.82 -13.01 3.47
CA ARG A 221 -15.54 -12.51 3.97
C ARG A 221 -15.77 -11.22 4.73
N THR A 222 -15.39 -11.21 5.98
CA THR A 222 -15.51 -10.06 6.87
C THR A 222 -14.13 -9.70 7.40
N LEU A 223 -13.71 -8.47 7.12
CA LEU A 223 -12.47 -7.89 7.63
C LEU A 223 -12.81 -6.63 8.45
N ALA A 224 -12.11 -6.46 9.57
CA ALA A 224 -12.04 -5.17 10.24
C ALA A 224 -10.78 -4.44 9.77
N ARG A 225 -10.87 -3.12 9.64
CA ARG A 225 -9.75 -2.31 9.21
C ARG A 225 -9.60 -1.08 10.09
N GLY A 226 -8.36 -0.78 10.48
CA GLY A 226 -7.94 0.46 11.14
C GLY A 226 -6.84 1.17 10.35
N ASN A 227 -6.75 2.50 10.49
CA ASN A 227 -5.72 3.34 9.88
C ASN A 227 -5.05 4.18 10.96
N SER A 228 -3.71 4.27 10.96
CA SER A 228 -2.98 5.23 11.81
C SER A 228 -2.79 6.56 11.07
N LEU A 229 -3.29 7.67 11.63
CA LEU A 229 -3.15 9.01 11.07
C LEU A 229 -1.98 9.79 11.71
N LYS A 230 -1.37 10.69 10.93
CA LYS A 230 -0.27 11.57 11.34
C LYS A 230 -0.61 12.39 12.59
N GLY A 231 0.33 12.51 13.53
CA GLY A 231 0.15 13.28 14.77
C GLY A 231 -0.86 12.66 15.75
N GLN A 232 -1.52 11.59 15.31
CA GLN A 232 -2.35 10.70 16.11
C GLN A 232 -1.64 9.36 16.34
N GLU A 233 -0.32 9.35 16.30
CA GLU A 233 0.46 8.12 16.55
C GLU A 233 0.42 7.74 18.04
N ARG A 234 -0.02 8.67 18.91
CA ARG A 234 -0.54 8.35 20.23
C ARG A 234 -1.98 7.83 20.13
N THR A 235 -2.80 8.40 19.26
CA THR A 235 -4.24 8.13 19.06
C THR A 235 -4.52 6.92 18.15
N PHE A 236 -3.99 5.75 18.53
CA PHE A 236 -4.82 4.55 18.49
C PHE A 236 -5.84 4.51 19.65
N TYR A 237 -5.87 5.57 20.46
CA TYR A 237 -7.03 5.92 21.27
C TYR A 237 -8.21 6.26 20.34
N ALA A 238 -8.98 5.27 19.92
CA ALA A 238 -10.39 5.48 20.22
C ALA A 238 -10.45 5.84 21.72
N PRO A 239 -11.19 6.89 22.16
CA PRO A 239 -11.37 7.14 23.60
C PRO A 239 -11.58 5.79 24.27
N ASP A 240 -10.94 5.48 25.40
CA ASP A 240 -10.74 4.09 25.87
C ASP A 240 -11.93 3.14 25.60
N ASP A 241 -13.15 3.65 25.80
CA ASP A 241 -14.43 3.07 25.43
C ASP A 241 -14.62 2.66 23.95
N GLY A 242 -14.29 3.48 22.95
CA GLY A 242 -14.49 3.20 21.51
C GLY A 242 -13.58 2.10 20.94
N ALA A 243 -12.40 1.90 21.53
CA ALA A 243 -11.48 0.83 21.17
C ALA A 243 -12.04 -0.50 21.69
N ASP A 244 -12.46 -0.49 22.95
CA ASP A 244 -13.07 -1.63 23.61
C ASP A 244 -14.43 -1.97 22.98
N LEU A 245 -15.25 -0.97 22.64
CA LEU A 245 -16.52 -1.16 21.91
C LEU A 245 -16.30 -1.76 20.52
N LEU A 246 -15.29 -1.30 19.76
CA LEU A 246 -14.95 -1.92 18.48
C LEU A 246 -14.50 -3.36 18.70
N LEU A 247 -13.63 -3.63 19.67
CA LEU A 247 -13.16 -4.97 19.98
C LEU A 247 -14.30 -5.89 20.43
N GLU A 248 -15.25 -5.39 21.22
CA GLU A 248 -16.45 -6.10 21.65
C GLU A 248 -17.39 -6.39 20.47
N GLU A 249 -17.63 -5.43 19.58
CA GLU A 249 -18.43 -5.65 18.38
C GLU A 249 -17.75 -6.63 17.41
N LEU A 250 -16.42 -6.58 17.30
CA LEU A 250 -15.64 -7.55 16.52
C LEU A 250 -15.77 -8.97 17.10
N LYS A 251 -15.75 -9.11 18.43
CA LYS A 251 -15.98 -10.38 19.13
C LYS A 251 -17.40 -10.92 18.94
N LYS A 252 -18.41 -10.06 18.82
CA LYS A 252 -19.80 -10.47 18.54
C LYS A 252 -20.01 -10.93 17.09
N CYS A 253 -19.24 -10.38 16.15
CA CYS A 253 -19.37 -10.65 14.71
C CYS A 253 -18.74 -11.99 14.27
N SER A 254 -18.14 -12.77 15.16
CA SER A 254 -17.52 -14.05 14.82
C SER A 254 -17.68 -15.08 15.92
N SER A 255 -17.81 -16.34 15.54
CA SER A 255 -17.80 -17.49 16.45
C SER A 255 -16.40 -18.06 16.69
N ASP A 256 -15.34 -17.45 16.12
CA ASP A 256 -13.97 -17.96 16.31
C ASP A 256 -13.46 -17.64 17.73
N PRO A 257 -13.11 -18.67 18.54
CA PRO A 257 -12.63 -18.47 19.91
C PRO A 257 -11.32 -17.69 20.00
N LYS A 258 -10.54 -17.55 18.91
CA LYS A 258 -9.32 -16.74 18.89
C LYS A 258 -9.62 -15.24 18.96
N LEU A 259 -10.77 -14.79 18.45
CA LEU A 259 -11.15 -13.38 18.50
C LEU A 259 -11.47 -12.94 19.93
N ALA A 260 -11.92 -13.85 20.80
CA ALA A 260 -12.12 -13.58 22.22
C ALA A 260 -10.81 -13.21 22.95
N LEU A 261 -9.67 -13.71 22.44
CA LEU A 261 -8.33 -13.52 23.02
C LEU A 261 -7.64 -12.23 22.54
N LEU A 262 -8.22 -11.51 21.58
CA LEU A 262 -7.67 -10.20 21.18
C LEU A 262 -7.75 -9.23 22.37
N ASP A 263 -6.65 -8.53 22.60
CA ASP A 263 -6.55 -7.39 23.50
C ASP A 263 -6.23 -6.11 22.71
N ARG A 264 -6.31 -4.98 23.42
CA ARG A 264 -6.08 -3.65 22.86
C ARG A 264 -4.70 -3.49 22.22
N ASN A 265 -3.67 -4.06 22.83
CA ASN A 265 -2.28 -3.95 22.36
C ASN A 265 -2.00 -4.80 21.11
N SER A 266 -2.83 -5.82 20.87
CA SER A 266 -2.78 -6.65 19.66
C SER A 266 -3.31 -5.92 18.43
N PHE A 267 -4.22 -4.95 18.62
CA PHE A 267 -4.90 -4.22 17.54
C PHE A 267 -4.25 -2.85 17.23
N PHE A 268 -3.52 -2.30 18.20
CA PHE A 268 -2.96 -0.95 18.15
C PHE A 268 -1.43 -1.00 18.31
N PRO A 269 -0.66 -0.87 17.22
CA PRO A 269 0.78 -0.99 17.26
C PRO A 269 1.43 0.09 18.13
N ASP A 270 2.30 -0.33 19.05
CA ASP A 270 3.17 0.55 19.82
C ASP A 270 4.38 1.05 19.00
N LYS A 271 5.17 1.96 19.58
CA LYS A 271 6.39 2.50 18.94
C LYS A 271 7.42 1.43 18.55
N GLY A 272 7.48 0.33 19.30
CA GLY A 272 8.37 -0.80 19.01
C GLY A 272 7.94 -1.55 17.76
N ILE A 273 6.63 -1.74 17.59
CA ILE A 273 6.04 -2.35 16.39
C ILE A 273 6.23 -1.45 15.16
N VAL A 274 6.04 -0.13 15.30
CA VAL A 274 6.30 0.83 14.21
C VAL A 274 7.76 0.77 13.75
N SER A 275 8.71 0.74 14.69
CA SER A 275 10.14 0.67 14.38
C SER A 275 10.52 -0.62 13.65
N LYS A 276 9.90 -1.75 13.99
CA LYS A 276 10.08 -3.03 13.28
C LYS A 276 9.42 -3.04 11.91
N LEU A 277 8.22 -2.46 11.78
CA LEU A 277 7.55 -2.31 10.48
C LEU A 277 8.37 -1.45 9.52
N LEU A 278 9.04 -0.40 10.00
CA LEU A 278 9.97 0.39 9.19
C LEU A 278 11.18 -0.42 8.67
N GLN A 279 11.48 -1.58 9.26
CA GLN A 279 12.54 -2.49 8.83
C GLN A 279 12.00 -3.64 7.95
N GLU A 280 10.83 -4.19 8.29
CA GLU A 280 10.28 -5.42 7.70
C GLU A 280 9.20 -5.16 6.63
N GLY A 281 8.58 -3.97 6.65
CA GLY A 281 7.57 -3.49 5.71
C GLY A 281 6.17 -4.05 5.91
N ILE A 282 6.08 -5.36 6.10
CA ILE A 282 4.86 -6.07 6.44
C ILE A 282 5.14 -6.97 7.62
N ARG A 283 4.28 -6.89 8.62
CA ARG A 283 4.27 -7.85 9.71
C ARG A 283 2.89 -8.48 9.83
N GLY A 284 2.80 -9.73 9.38
CA GLY A 284 1.72 -10.62 9.78
C GLY A 284 2.07 -11.21 11.13
N ASN A 285 1.38 -10.80 12.20
CA ASN A 285 1.29 -11.66 13.36
C ASN A 285 0.24 -12.72 12.99
N GLN A 286 0.69 -13.87 12.50
CA GLN A 286 0.02 -15.09 12.96
C GLN A 286 0.06 -14.97 14.48
N LEU A 287 -1.08 -14.83 15.15
CA LEU A 287 -1.15 -15.04 16.59
C LEU A 287 -0.77 -16.50 16.83
N LYS A 288 0.53 -16.79 16.78
CA LYS A 288 1.09 -18.02 17.31
C LYS A 288 0.95 -17.89 18.81
N ARG A 289 0.00 -18.69 19.30
CA ARG A 289 -0.30 -19.07 20.67
C ARG A 289 0.82 -18.81 21.66
#